data_AF-A0A956AZW1-F1
#
_entry.id   AF-A0A956AZW1-F1
#
_cell.length_a   1.000
_cell.length_b   1.000
_cell.length_c   1.000
_cell.angle_alpha   90.00
_cell.angle_beta   90.00
_cell.angle_gamma   90.00
#
_symmetry.space_group_name_H-M   'P 1'
#
loop_
_entity.id
_entity.type
_entity.pdbx_description
1 polymer ?
#
loop_
_entity_poly.entity_id
_entity_poly.type
_entity_poly.pdbx_seq_one_letter_code
_entity_poly.pdbx_strand_id
1 'polypeptide(L)'
;MNMRDCVFGAALAACLAACGGGVIQRVDELPPPPPGQAFLQIRCEPNDVAVHVDDRYAGQLDGYRQGVLRVAPGKHRLTLRKPGHYPWHGEFMAGDQATVIDARLVPKP
;
A
#
# COMPACT_ATOMS: atom_id res chain seq x y z
N MET A 1 2.27 -9.54 -35.62
CA MET A 1 3.55 -9.12 -35.02
C MET A 1 3.50 -9.43 -33.53
N ASN A 2 4.02 -10.59 -33.15
CA ASN A 2 4.27 -10.97 -31.75
C ASN A 2 5.78 -10.88 -31.50
N MET A 3 6.14 -10.70 -30.23
CA MET A 3 7.38 -11.11 -29.56
C MET A 3 8.01 -9.95 -28.80
N ARG A 4 8.01 -10.05 -27.46
CA ARG A 4 9.12 -9.68 -26.56
C ARG A 4 8.74 -9.95 -25.09
N ASP A 5 8.82 -11.23 -24.74
CA ASP A 5 9.25 -11.68 -23.41
C ASP A 5 10.76 -11.95 -23.44
N CYS A 6 11.36 -12.11 -22.24
CA CYS A 6 12.79 -12.27 -21.90
C CYS A 6 13.53 -10.93 -21.70
N VAL A 7 14.06 -10.59 -20.52
CA VAL A 7 15.03 -11.37 -19.74
C VAL A 7 14.91 -11.07 -18.24
N PHE A 8 14.74 -12.12 -17.44
CA PHE A 8 15.10 -12.17 -16.02
C PHE A 8 16.62 -12.00 -15.89
N GLY A 9 17.06 -10.91 -15.27
CA GLY A 9 18.48 -10.63 -15.02
C GLY A 9 18.71 -10.33 -13.54
N ALA A 10 18.90 -11.38 -12.74
CA ALA A 10 19.57 -11.25 -11.45
C ALA A 10 21.04 -10.91 -11.72
N ALA A 11 21.53 -9.80 -11.16
CA ALA A 11 22.96 -9.53 -11.08
C ALA A 11 23.29 -8.87 -9.74
N LEU A 12 24.17 -9.56 -9.02
CA LEU A 12 24.84 -9.12 -7.79
C LEU A 12 25.67 -7.84 -8.04
N ALA A 13 25.93 -7.15 -6.92
CA ALA A 13 27.05 -6.25 -6.65
C ALA A 13 26.97 -4.82 -7.24
N ALA A 14 27.03 -3.83 -6.34
CA ALA A 14 28.26 -3.05 -6.16
C ALA A 14 28.14 -2.13 -4.94
N CYS A 15 29.18 -2.18 -4.10
CA CYS A 15 29.45 -1.19 -3.06
C CYS A 15 29.83 0.18 -3.68
N LEU A 16 29.82 1.19 -2.80
CA LEU A 16 30.54 2.47 -2.83
C LEU A 16 29.83 3.69 -3.44
N ALA A 17 29.42 4.55 -2.51
CA ALA A 17 29.67 6.00 -2.45
C ALA A 17 29.79 6.80 -3.76
N ALA A 18 28.88 7.75 -3.95
CA ALA A 18 29.21 9.03 -4.57
C ALA A 18 28.24 10.12 -4.09
N CYS A 19 28.82 11.22 -3.59
CA CYS A 19 28.15 12.47 -3.29
C CYS A 19 27.63 13.13 -4.58
N GLY A 20 26.47 13.81 -4.49
CA GLY A 20 26.04 14.79 -5.49
C GLY A 20 25.13 14.23 -6.58
N GLY A 21 23.87 14.66 -6.54
CA GLY A 21 22.89 14.39 -7.58
C GLY A 21 21.51 14.55 -7.00
N GLY A 22 20.92 15.73 -7.16
CA GLY A 22 19.51 15.95 -6.90
C GLY A 22 18.71 14.99 -7.77
N VAL A 23 18.36 13.84 -7.22
CA VAL A 23 17.34 12.99 -7.80
C VAL A 23 16.06 13.77 -7.55
N ILE A 24 15.36 14.18 -8.62
CA ILE A 24 13.93 14.39 -8.53
C ILE A 24 13.38 12.99 -8.21
N GLN A 25 13.45 12.61 -6.92
CA GLN A 25 12.97 11.33 -6.45
C GLN A 25 11.48 11.33 -6.81
N ARG A 26 11.03 10.29 -7.52
CA ARG A 26 9.59 10.03 -7.58
C ARG A 26 9.10 10.00 -6.14
N VAL A 27 8.28 10.98 -5.77
CA VAL A 27 7.93 11.31 -4.38
C VAL A 27 7.03 10.25 -3.72
N ASP A 28 6.75 9.11 -4.37
CA ASP A 28 5.78 8.12 -3.89
C ASP A 28 6.32 6.68 -3.81
N GLU A 29 7.64 6.45 -3.87
CA GLU A 29 8.17 5.11 -3.61
C GLU A 29 8.37 4.92 -2.10
N LEU A 30 7.43 4.22 -1.46
CA LEU A 30 7.57 3.76 -0.08
C LEU A 30 8.88 2.95 0.04
N PRO A 31 9.66 3.13 1.13
CA PRO A 31 10.82 2.31 1.36
C PRO A 31 10.43 0.83 1.40
N PRO A 32 11.35 -0.10 1.09
CA PRO A 32 11.05 -1.52 1.22
C PRO A 32 10.62 -1.84 2.67
N PRO A 33 9.62 -2.70 2.86
CA PRO A 33 9.14 -3.05 4.18
C PRO A 33 10.22 -3.79 4.98
N PRO A 34 10.26 -3.61 6.32
CA PRO A 34 11.12 -4.41 7.19
C PRO A 34 10.83 -5.91 7.03
N PRO A 35 11.81 -6.80 7.26
CA PRO A 35 11.59 -8.25 7.21
C PRO A 35 10.42 -8.68 8.10
N GLY A 36 9.51 -9.49 7.54
CA GLY A 36 8.31 -9.94 8.24
C GLY A 36 7.19 -8.90 8.36
N GLN A 37 7.29 -7.77 7.66
CA GLN A 37 6.24 -6.76 7.52
C GLN A 37 5.98 -6.47 6.05
N ALA A 38 4.83 -5.88 5.77
CA ALA A 38 4.46 -5.36 4.46
C ALA A 38 3.80 -3.99 4.63
N PHE A 39 3.95 -3.13 3.62
CA PHE A 39 3.30 -1.82 3.61
C PHE A 39 2.00 -1.88 2.80
N LEU A 40 0.93 -1.36 3.40
CA LEU A 40 -0.33 -1.09 2.71
C LEU A 40 -0.57 0.42 2.72
N GLN A 41 -0.73 0.99 1.53
CA GLN A 41 -1.18 2.36 1.36
C GLN A 41 -2.64 2.37 0.91
N ILE A 42 -3.48 3.06 1.68
CA ILE A 42 -4.90 3.22 1.37
C ILE A 42 -5.14 4.65 0.95
N ARG A 43 -5.65 4.84 -0.27
CA ARG A 43 -6.15 6.11 -0.77
C ARG A 43 -7.66 6.02 -0.83
N CYS A 44 -8.34 6.78 0.02
CA CYS A 44 -9.79 6.72 0.13
C CYS A 44 -10.41 8.11 0.23
N GLU A 45 -11.52 8.30 -0.48
CA GLU A 45 -12.37 9.48 -0.41
C GLU A 45 -13.79 9.08 0.03
N PRO A 46 -14.31 9.60 1.16
CA PRO A 46 -13.65 10.44 2.15
C PRO A 46 -12.50 9.73 2.91
N ASN A 47 -11.58 10.50 3.49
CA ASN A 47 -10.44 9.96 4.26
C ASN A 47 -10.78 9.62 5.73
N ASP A 48 -11.84 10.19 6.29
CA ASP A 48 -12.29 9.94 7.66
C ASP A 48 -13.09 8.63 7.71
N VAL A 49 -12.38 7.50 7.64
CA VAL A 49 -12.94 6.15 7.65
C VAL A 49 -12.23 5.25 8.65
N ALA A 50 -12.97 4.36 9.28
CA ALA A 50 -12.43 3.31 10.14
C ALA A 50 -11.88 2.16 9.30
N VAL A 51 -10.59 1.87 9.46
CA VAL A 51 -9.86 0.81 8.76
C VAL A 51 -9.91 -0.46 9.59
N HIS A 52 -10.36 -1.55 8.97
CA HIS A 52 -10.31 -2.89 9.55
C HIS A 52 -9.52 -3.83 8.64
N VAL A 53 -8.55 -4.54 9.22
CA VAL A 53 -7.76 -5.57 8.53
C VAL A 53 -8.08 -6.90 9.19
N ASP A 54 -8.50 -7.88 8.40
CA ASP A 54 -8.92 -9.22 8.86
C ASP A 54 -9.98 -9.15 9.98
N ASP A 55 -10.99 -8.29 9.77
CA ASP A 55 -12.09 -8.04 10.69
C ASP A 55 -11.65 -7.44 12.07
N ARG A 56 -10.38 -7.04 12.22
CA ARG A 56 -9.87 -6.30 13.38
C ARG A 56 -9.71 -4.82 13.10
N TYR A 57 -10.12 -3.98 14.04
CA TYR A 57 -9.94 -2.53 13.94
C TYR A 57 -8.45 -2.18 13.99
N ALA A 58 -7.95 -1.54 12.92
CA ALA A 58 -6.57 -1.09 12.83
C ALA A 58 -6.41 0.36 13.31
N GLY A 59 -7.42 1.20 13.04
CA GLY A 59 -7.40 2.63 13.34
C GLY A 59 -8.27 3.45 12.41
N GLN A 60 -8.21 4.78 12.55
CA GLN A 60 -8.85 5.73 11.63
C GLN A 60 -7.86 6.10 10.51
N LEU A 61 -8.34 6.17 9.26
CA LEU A 61 -7.46 6.36 8.09
C LEU A 61 -6.73 7.71 8.11
N ASP A 62 -7.37 8.77 8.59
CA ASP A 62 -6.81 10.11 8.76
C ASP A 62 -5.67 10.17 9.80
N GLY A 63 -5.60 9.21 10.72
CA GLY A 63 -4.52 9.03 11.68
C GLY A 63 -3.24 8.45 11.08
N TYR A 64 -3.30 7.89 9.87
CA TYR A 64 -2.12 7.35 9.19
C TYR A 64 -1.51 8.37 8.24
N ARG A 65 -0.20 8.56 8.35
CA ARG A 65 0.56 9.39 7.40
C ARG A 65 0.38 8.82 5.99
N GLN A 66 -0.19 9.63 5.08
CA GLN A 66 -0.45 9.27 3.68
C GLN A 66 -1.29 7.98 3.50
N GLY A 67 -2.06 7.59 4.53
CA GLY A 67 -2.85 6.35 4.51
C GLY A 67 -2.00 5.08 4.57
N VAL A 68 -0.75 5.16 5.03
CA VAL A 68 0.20 4.04 5.06
C VAL A 68 0.15 3.34 6.41
N LEU A 69 -0.10 2.04 6.39
CA LEU A 69 -0.04 1.16 7.57
C LEU A 69 0.82 -0.08 7.29
N ARG A 70 1.23 -0.74 8.38
CA ARG A 70 2.02 -1.96 8.36
C ARG A 70 1.13 -3.16 8.63
N VAL A 71 1.25 -4.19 7.82
CA VAL A 71 0.53 -5.46 7.97
C VAL A 71 1.51 -6.62 7.90
N ALA A 72 1.07 -7.81 8.31
CA ALA A 72 1.85 -9.01 8.08
C ALA A 72 1.92 -9.31 6.56
N PRO A 73 2.95 -9.99 6.07
CA PRO A 73 2.92 -10.57 4.73
C PRO A 73 1.84 -11.65 4.65
N GLY A 74 1.11 -11.70 3.54
CA GLY A 74 0.06 -12.69 3.31
C GLY A 74 -1.20 -12.11 2.68
N LYS A 75 -2.23 -12.95 2.57
CA LYS A 75 -3.55 -12.54 2.11
C LYS A 75 -4.31 -11.89 3.26
N HIS A 76 -4.83 -10.69 3.02
CA HIS A 76 -5.57 -9.91 4.00
C HIS A 76 -6.90 -9.42 3.43
N ARG A 77 -7.88 -9.26 4.32
CA ARG A 77 -9.17 -8.64 4.00
C ARG A 77 -9.21 -7.23 4.57
N LEU A 78 -9.41 -6.25 3.70
CA LEU A 78 -9.60 -4.85 4.08
C LEU A 78 -11.10 -4.52 4.12
N THR A 79 -11.53 -3.88 5.20
CA THR A 79 -12.87 -3.31 5.31
C THR A 79 -12.79 -1.87 5.77
N LEU A 80 -13.34 -0.95 4.97
CA LEU A 80 -13.42 0.47 5.29
C LEU A 80 -14.86 0.82 5.67
N ARG A 81 -15.04 1.49 6.81
CA ARG A 81 -16.36 1.82 7.34
C ARG A 81 -16.43 3.29 7.70
N LYS A 82 -17.54 3.93 7.32
CA LYS A 82 -17.91 5.27 7.77
C LYS A 82 -19.42 5.33 8.04
N PRO A 83 -19.86 5.92 9.16
CA PRO A 83 -21.28 6.20 9.38
C PRO A 83 -21.88 7.00 8.20
N GLY A 84 -23.14 6.70 7.85
CA GLY A 84 -23.79 7.31 6.69
C GLY A 84 -23.29 6.84 5.32
N HIS A 85 -22.37 5.86 5.25
CA HIS A 85 -21.87 5.30 3.99
C HIS A 85 -22.00 3.77 3.96
N TYR A 86 -22.01 3.20 2.77
CA TYR A 86 -21.88 1.76 2.57
C TYR A 86 -20.44 1.32 2.89
N PRO A 87 -20.25 0.19 3.60
CA PRO A 87 -18.91 -0.33 3.85
C PRO A 87 -18.27 -0.77 2.54
N TRP A 88 -16.98 -0.50 2.40
CA TRP A 88 -16.18 -1.00 1.29
C TRP A 88 -15.41 -2.24 1.73
N HIS A 89 -15.34 -3.26 0.88
CA HIS A 89 -14.62 -4.49 1.13
C HIS A 89 -13.65 -4.75 -0.01
N GLY A 90 -12.44 -5.19 0.33
CA GLY A 90 -11.44 -5.63 -0.63
C GLY A 90 -10.55 -6.70 -0.03
N GLU A 91 -9.89 -7.45 -0.89
CA GLU A 91 -8.81 -8.37 -0.51
C GLU A 91 -7.53 -7.91 -1.19
N PHE A 92 -6.41 -8.11 -0.50
CA PHE A 92 -5.10 -7.80 -1.05
C PHE A 92 -4.05 -8.81 -0.58
N MET A 93 -2.98 -8.92 -1.36
CA MET A 93 -1.81 -9.72 -1.00
C MET A 93 -0.70 -8.77 -0.58
N ALA A 94 -0.33 -8.81 0.69
CA ALA A 94 0.76 -8.04 1.24
C ALA A 94 2.07 -8.84 1.12
N GLY A 95 3.13 -8.21 0.64
CA GLY A 95 4.42 -8.88 0.44
C GLY A 95 5.57 -7.89 0.49
N ASP A 96 6.61 -8.19 -0.29
CA ASP A 96 7.87 -7.43 -0.27
C ASP A 96 7.76 -6.04 -0.90
N GLN A 97 6.65 -5.76 -1.59
CA GLN A 97 6.36 -4.46 -2.17
C GLN A 97 5.16 -3.81 -1.48
N ALA A 98 5.16 -2.49 -1.43
CA ALA A 98 4.01 -1.75 -0.93
C ALA A 98 2.79 -2.00 -1.82
N THR A 99 1.68 -2.39 -1.21
CA THR A 99 0.39 -2.51 -1.90
C THR A 99 -0.36 -1.21 -1.80
N VAL A 100 -0.87 -0.70 -2.92
CA VAL A 100 -1.71 0.50 -2.96
C VAL A 100 -3.15 0.11 -3.26
N ILE A 101 -4.08 0.60 -2.45
CA ILE A 101 -5.52 0.39 -2.64
C ILE A 101 -6.20 1.75 -2.81
N ASP A 102 -6.89 1.91 -3.92
CA ASP A 102 -7.79 3.03 -4.17
C ASP A 102 -9.23 2.62 -3.86
N ALA A 103 -9.86 3.35 -2.95
CA ALA A 103 -11.23 3.10 -2.53
C ALA A 103 -12.05 4.40 -2.56
N ARG A 104 -13.36 4.23 -2.75
CA ARG A 104 -14.33 5.32 -2.63
C ARG A 104 -15.56 4.81 -1.92
N LEU A 105 -15.98 5.49 -0.86
CA LEU A 105 -17.21 5.14 -0.16
C LEU A 105 -18.40 5.84 -0.79
N VAL A 106 -19.52 5.12 -0.85
CA VAL A 106 -20.78 5.62 -1.38
C VAL A 106 -21.69 5.99 -0.20
N PRO A 107 -22.25 7.22 -0.15
CA PRO A 107 -23.22 7.61 0.86
C PRO A 107 -24.47 6.72 0.81
N LYS A 108 -25.07 6.50 1.98
CA LYS A 108 -26.40 5.90 2.08
C LYS A 108 -27.46 6.97 1.78
N PRO A 109 -28.58 6.58 1.16
CA PRO A 109 -29.72 7.49 0.95
C PRO A 109 -30.34 7.94 2.27
#